data_AF-A0A819X0Y4-F1
#
_entry.id   AF-A0A819X0Y4-F1
#
_cell.length_a   1.000
_cell.length_b   1.000
_cell.length_c   1.000
_cell.angle_alpha   90.00
_cell.angle_beta   90.00
_cell.angle_gamma   90.00
#
_symmetry.space_group_name_H-M   'P 1'
#
loop_
_entity.id
_entity.type
_entity.pdbx_description
1 polymer ?
#
loop_
_entity_poly.entity_id
_entity_poly.type
_entity_poly.pdbx_seq_one_letter_code
_entity_poly.pdbx_strand_id
1 'polypeptide(L)'
;PSYTVPCSNIFKYLKCYKGENHRKRWILFLPGIRRKTRINIIGHSLGGTLPRFSLRFWPDIRSMVNHLIAFGPTNRETIMADAACSVVPCPIAVIQQRINSSFLYALNSYKETFPPIKYTNILSKFDELVRPLNSSEINAQCVKNISIQDICRLRIFAEHLAAGIYDYCGYILTMNALNSQSFKNISSDKCCSKILMPGINLTKTEFISKVIYSSEEHARHLLYILMK
;
A
#
# COMPACT_ATOMS: atom_id res chain seq x y z
N PRO A 1 3.44 0.25 27.69
CA PRO A 1 3.84 1.64 27.36
C PRO A 1 2.92 2.23 26.27
N SER A 2 1.94 3.01 26.70
CA SER A 2 1.05 3.78 25.82
C SER A 2 1.80 4.99 25.29
N TYR A 3 2.28 4.92 24.04
CA TYR A 3 2.87 6.08 23.37
C TYR A 3 1.76 6.99 22.87
N THR A 4 1.39 7.97 23.69
CA THR A 4 0.66 9.16 23.23
C THR A 4 1.67 10.16 22.69
N VAL A 5 1.80 10.24 21.37
CA VAL A 5 2.55 11.34 20.74
C VAL A 5 1.70 12.60 20.85
N PRO A 6 2.15 13.66 21.57
CA PRO A 6 1.41 14.89 21.69
C PRO A 6 1.26 15.51 20.30
N CYS A 7 0.03 15.84 19.94
CA CYS A 7 -0.27 16.45 18.66
C CYS A 7 0.61 17.68 18.40
N SER A 8 0.93 18.51 19.38
CA SER A 8 1.51 19.87 19.21
C SER A 8 2.63 20.08 18.18
N ASN A 9 3.49 19.10 17.87
CA ASN A 9 4.73 19.36 17.12
C ASN A 9 4.70 19.06 15.61
N ILE A 10 3.61 18.50 15.06
CA ILE A 10 3.49 18.14 13.62
C ILE A 10 2.55 19.09 12.84
N PHE A 11 2.02 20.13 13.49
CA PHE A 11 0.75 20.78 13.10
C PHE A 11 0.79 21.95 12.12
N LYS A 12 1.93 22.29 11.50
CA LYS A 12 1.92 23.46 10.61
C LYS A 12 1.08 23.23 9.33
N TYR A 13 0.85 21.97 8.92
CA TYR A 13 0.16 21.64 7.66
C TYR A 13 -0.86 20.50 7.76
N LEU A 14 -1.24 20.05 8.96
CA LEU A 14 -2.22 18.97 9.15
C LEU A 14 -3.44 19.48 9.91
N LYS A 15 -4.62 19.47 9.27
CA LYS A 15 -5.90 19.75 9.93
C LYS A 15 -6.46 18.40 10.33
N CYS A 16 -6.47 18.14 11.63
CA CYS A 16 -7.28 17.09 12.21
C CYS A 16 -8.75 17.45 12.02
N TYR A 17 -9.46 16.72 11.17
CA TYR A 17 -10.92 16.80 11.14
C TYR A 17 -11.47 16.03 12.34
N LYS A 18 -11.95 16.76 13.34
CA LYS A 18 -12.81 16.23 14.39
C LYS A 18 -14.18 16.04 13.74
N GLY A 19 -14.53 14.80 13.38
CA GLY A 19 -15.88 14.48 12.93
C GLY A 19 -16.87 14.87 14.03
N GLU A 20 -17.83 15.73 13.69
CA GLU A 20 -18.99 15.99 14.54
C GLU A 20 -19.72 14.65 14.77
N ASN A 21 -19.98 14.33 16.04
CA ASN A 21 -20.51 13.07 16.58
C ASN A 21 -19.52 11.90 16.71
N HIS A 22 -18.80 11.87 17.85
CA HIS A 22 -18.32 10.71 18.63
C HIS A 22 -17.64 9.49 17.97
N ARG A 23 -17.38 9.48 16.65
CA ARG A 23 -16.60 8.42 15.99
C ARG A 23 -15.29 9.03 15.51
N LYS A 24 -14.20 8.74 16.24
CA LYS A 24 -12.83 9.07 15.84
C LYS A 24 -12.51 8.35 14.51
N ARG A 25 -12.82 8.98 13.38
CA ARG A 25 -12.44 8.50 12.04
C ARG A 25 -11.22 9.28 11.59
N TRP A 26 -10.12 8.58 11.35
CA TRP A 26 -8.87 9.19 10.92
C TRP A 26 -8.67 8.88 9.44
N ILE A 27 -8.95 9.87 8.61
CA ILE A 27 -8.40 9.93 7.26
C ILE A 27 -7.46 11.11 7.31
N LEU A 28 -6.16 10.86 7.08
CA LEU A 28 -5.15 11.91 7.02
C LEU A 28 -5.53 12.87 5.89
N PHE A 29 -6.07 14.03 6.27
CA PHE A 29 -6.46 15.08 5.34
C PHE A 29 -5.36 16.14 5.33
N LEU A 30 -4.78 16.42 4.16
CA LEU A 30 -3.89 17.55 3.98
C LEU A 30 -4.75 18.81 3.74
N PRO A 31 -4.89 19.72 4.72
CA PRO A 31 -5.59 21.00 4.53
C PRO A 31 -4.89 21.87 3.49
N GLY A 32 -5.66 22.35 2.53
CA GLY A 32 -5.20 23.24 1.46
C GLY A 32 -5.91 23.00 0.13
N ILE A 33 -6.57 21.84 0.00
CA ILE A 33 -7.36 21.52 -1.18
C ILE A 33 -8.65 22.35 -1.15
N ARG A 34 -8.73 23.34 -2.04
CA ARG A 34 -9.97 24.09 -2.33
C ARG A 34 -11.08 23.08 -2.63
N ARG A 35 -12.23 23.25 -1.96
CA ARG A 35 -13.45 22.44 -2.11
C ARG A 35 -13.82 22.26 -3.59
N LYS A 36 -13.37 21.16 -4.21
CA LYS A 36 -13.90 20.47 -5.42
C LYS A 36 -12.95 19.42 -6.03
N THR A 37 -11.67 19.36 -5.66
CA THR A 37 -10.79 18.33 -6.24
C THR A 37 -10.79 17.05 -5.42
N ARG A 38 -11.05 15.93 -6.11
CA ARG A 38 -10.91 14.58 -5.55
C ARG A 38 -9.43 14.25 -5.33
N ILE A 39 -9.12 13.50 -4.28
CA ILE A 39 -7.75 13.11 -3.92
C ILE A 39 -7.36 11.77 -4.54
N ASN A 40 -6.07 11.58 -4.80
CA ASN A 40 -5.50 10.26 -5.06
C ASN A 40 -4.91 9.72 -3.75
N ILE A 41 -5.10 8.43 -3.50
CA ILE A 41 -4.53 7.72 -2.35
C ILE A 41 -3.50 6.75 -2.88
N ILE A 42 -2.28 6.81 -2.34
CA ILE A 42 -1.22 5.84 -2.61
C ILE A 42 -0.96 5.09 -1.30
N GLY A 43 -1.04 3.77 -1.35
CA GLY A 43 -0.76 2.92 -0.21
C GLY A 43 0.18 1.79 -0.57
N HIS A 44 0.82 1.21 0.44
CA HIS A 44 1.73 0.07 0.30
C HIS A 44 1.38 -0.97 1.36
N SER A 45 1.43 -2.25 1.00
CA SER A 45 1.11 -3.36 1.89
C SER A 45 -0.30 -3.19 2.50
N LEU A 46 -0.48 -3.48 3.79
CA LEU A 46 -1.72 -3.19 4.53
C LEU A 46 -2.22 -1.74 4.33
N GLY A 47 -1.31 -0.77 4.18
CA GLY A 47 -1.65 0.63 3.90
C GLY A 47 -2.34 0.85 2.55
N GLY A 48 -2.19 -0.06 1.59
CA GLY A 48 -2.98 -0.10 0.34
C GLY A 48 -4.37 -0.72 0.54
N THR A 49 -4.52 -1.62 1.51
CA THR A 49 -5.78 -2.30 1.85
C THR A 49 -6.72 -1.41 2.68
N LEU A 50 -6.20 -0.70 3.68
CA LEU A 50 -7.00 0.11 4.62
C LEU A 50 -7.89 1.19 3.97
N PRO A 51 -7.48 1.86 2.88
CA PRO A 51 -8.36 2.76 2.14
C PRO A 51 -9.60 2.06 1.59
N ARG A 52 -9.52 0.80 1.14
CA ARG A 52 -10.70 0.04 0.69
C ARG A 52 -11.69 -0.19 1.82
N PHE A 53 -11.20 -0.53 3.01
CA PHE A 53 -12.05 -0.65 4.20
C PHE A 53 -12.80 0.66 4.47
N SER A 54 -12.08 1.77 4.40
CA SER A 54 -12.66 3.10 4.59
C SER A 54 -13.76 3.39 3.56
N LEU A 55 -13.51 3.12 2.28
CA LEU A 55 -14.49 3.31 1.21
C LEU A 55 -15.71 2.38 1.32
N ARG A 56 -15.52 1.18 1.87
CA ARG A 56 -16.60 0.20 2.10
C ARG A 56 -17.56 0.66 3.19
N PHE A 57 -17.03 1.11 4.33
CA PHE A 57 -17.80 1.40 5.55
C PHE A 57 -18.15 2.88 5.74
N TRP A 58 -17.51 3.79 4.99
CA TRP A 58 -17.82 5.22 4.97
C TRP A 58 -18.15 5.66 3.54
N PRO A 59 -19.40 5.49 3.08
CA PRO A 59 -19.78 5.83 1.71
C PRO A 59 -19.69 7.32 1.39
N ASP A 60 -19.80 8.17 2.39
CA ASP A 60 -19.73 9.63 2.32
C ASP A 60 -18.39 10.16 1.79
N ILE A 61 -17.30 9.44 2.03
CA ILE A 61 -15.96 9.84 1.57
C ILE A 61 -15.66 9.43 0.12
N ARG A 62 -16.50 8.60 -0.52
CA ARG A 62 -16.23 8.08 -1.88
C ARG A 62 -16.14 9.18 -2.92
N SER A 63 -17.00 10.19 -2.79
CA SER A 63 -17.02 11.37 -3.67
C SER A 63 -15.74 12.21 -3.57
N MET A 64 -14.95 12.02 -2.51
CA MET A 64 -13.68 12.70 -2.30
C MET A 64 -12.50 11.98 -2.95
N VAL A 65 -12.64 10.72 -3.35
CA VAL A 65 -11.52 9.90 -3.86
C VAL A 65 -11.61 9.77 -5.39
N ASN A 66 -10.50 10.03 -6.06
CA ASN A 66 -10.34 9.90 -7.49
C ASN A 66 -9.74 8.55 -7.87
N HIS A 67 -8.64 8.18 -7.21
CA HIS A 67 -7.85 6.99 -7.54
C HIS A 67 -7.23 6.41 -6.27
N LEU A 68 -7.39 5.10 -6.06
CA LEU A 68 -6.61 4.33 -5.11
C LEU A 68 -5.52 3.54 -5.86
N ILE A 69 -4.25 3.84 -5.58
CA ILE A 69 -3.08 3.17 -6.13
C ILE A 69 -2.42 2.42 -4.98
N ALA A 70 -2.24 1.12 -5.11
CA ALA A 70 -1.73 0.28 -4.04
C ALA A 70 -0.57 -0.59 -4.51
N PHE A 71 0.54 -0.60 -3.76
CA PHE A 71 1.67 -1.48 -3.98
C PHE A 71 1.57 -2.70 -3.06
N GLY A 72 1.61 -3.90 -3.64
CA GLY A 72 1.51 -5.17 -2.90
C GLY A 72 0.46 -5.17 -1.78
N PRO A 73 -0.79 -4.67 -1.99
CA PRO A 73 -1.77 -4.67 -0.92
C PRO A 73 -2.14 -6.09 -0.51
N THR A 74 -2.52 -6.30 0.75
CA THR A 74 -3.16 -7.53 1.21
C THR A 74 -4.68 -7.43 1.01
N ASN A 75 -5.10 -7.44 -0.26
CA ASN A 75 -6.52 -7.33 -0.62
C ASN A 75 -7.29 -8.59 -0.25
N ARG A 76 -6.60 -9.74 -0.22
CA ARG A 76 -7.02 -11.00 0.38
C ARG A 76 -5.98 -11.45 1.40
N GLU A 77 -6.16 -12.64 1.94
CA GLU A 77 -5.27 -13.24 2.93
C GLU A 77 -3.87 -13.47 2.39
N THR A 78 -2.87 -13.44 3.28
CA THR A 78 -1.52 -13.90 2.98
C THR A 78 -1.11 -15.02 3.93
N ILE A 79 -0.60 -16.11 3.36
CA ILE A 79 -0.08 -17.25 4.13
C ILE A 79 1.10 -16.85 5.01
N MET A 80 1.81 -15.77 4.65
CA MET A 80 2.94 -15.25 5.42
C MET A 80 2.50 -14.61 6.74
N ALA A 81 1.27 -14.09 6.82
CA ALA A 81 0.72 -13.59 8.07
C ALA A 81 0.42 -14.73 9.05
N ASP A 82 -0.09 -15.86 8.56
CA ASP A 82 -0.29 -17.06 9.39
C ASP A 82 1.04 -17.64 9.88
N ALA A 83 2.05 -17.73 9.00
CA ALA A 83 3.39 -18.16 9.37
C ALA A 83 3.98 -17.24 10.46
N ALA A 84 3.91 -15.92 10.28
CA ALA A 84 4.40 -14.95 11.25
C ALA A 84 3.66 -15.06 12.61
N CYS A 85 2.33 -15.24 12.60
CA CYS A 85 1.55 -15.35 13.84
C CYS A 85 1.73 -16.69 14.58
N SER A 86 2.29 -17.72 13.95
CA SER A 86 2.46 -19.04 14.55
C SER A 86 3.70 -19.14 15.45
N VAL A 87 4.60 -18.16 15.34
CA VAL A 87 5.94 -18.20 15.96
C VAL A 87 6.20 -17.04 16.92
N VAL A 88 5.42 -15.95 16.83
CA VAL A 88 5.51 -14.81 17.76
C VAL A 88 4.13 -14.30 18.15
N PRO A 89 3.99 -13.62 19.31
CA PRO A 89 2.79 -12.86 19.64
C PRO A 89 2.45 -11.88 18.52
N CYS A 90 1.31 -12.13 17.86
CA CYS A 90 1.06 -11.49 16.59
C CYS A 90 0.41 -10.11 16.75
N PRO A 91 0.96 -9.06 16.11
CA PRO A 91 0.30 -7.76 16.08
C PRO A 91 -1.08 -7.84 15.44
N ILE A 92 -2.05 -7.07 15.94
CA ILE A 92 -3.44 -7.07 15.43
C ILE A 92 -3.47 -6.81 13.91
N ALA A 93 -2.62 -5.92 13.41
CA ALA A 93 -2.50 -5.61 11.99
C ALA A 93 -2.10 -6.84 11.14
N VAL A 94 -1.28 -7.74 11.67
CA VAL A 94 -0.88 -8.98 10.98
C VAL A 94 -2.01 -10.01 11.08
N ILE A 95 -2.67 -10.11 12.24
CA ILE A 95 -3.85 -10.98 12.44
C ILE A 95 -4.96 -10.64 11.41
N GLN A 96 -5.16 -9.35 11.14
CA GLN A 96 -6.15 -8.89 10.15
C GLN A 96 -5.83 -9.32 8.70
N GLN A 97 -4.61 -9.75 8.40
CA GLN A 97 -4.16 -10.16 7.06
C GLN A 97 -4.10 -11.69 6.88
N ARG A 98 -4.41 -12.45 7.93
CA ARG A 98 -4.41 -13.93 7.92
C ARG A 98 -5.54 -14.53 7.10
N ILE A 99 -5.40 -15.81 6.79
CA ILE A 99 -6.50 -16.65 6.28
C ILE A 99 -7.67 -16.59 7.27
N ASN A 100 -8.89 -16.51 6.73
CA ASN A 100 -10.15 -16.45 7.48
C ASN A 100 -10.29 -15.26 8.44
N SER A 101 -9.54 -14.17 8.24
CA SER A 101 -9.68 -12.99 9.10
C SER A 101 -11.05 -12.32 8.90
N SER A 102 -11.73 -11.98 10.01
CA SER A 102 -13.00 -11.25 9.94
C SER A 102 -12.87 -9.90 9.25
N PHE A 103 -11.68 -9.29 9.30
CA PHE A 103 -11.37 -8.05 8.59
C PHE A 103 -11.45 -8.23 7.07
N LEU A 104 -10.80 -9.25 6.51
CA LEU A 104 -10.78 -9.50 5.07
C LEU A 104 -12.14 -9.98 4.55
N TYR A 105 -12.87 -10.77 5.35
CA TYR A 105 -14.26 -11.11 5.03
C TYR A 105 -15.15 -9.87 4.96
N ALA A 106 -15.06 -8.99 5.96
CA ALA A 106 -15.81 -7.74 5.99
C ALA A 106 -15.44 -6.83 4.81
N LEU A 107 -14.14 -6.72 4.51
CA LEU A 107 -13.59 -5.92 3.43
C LEU A 107 -14.09 -6.36 2.05
N ASN A 108 -14.06 -7.66 1.77
CA ASN A 108 -14.37 -8.22 0.45
C ASN A 108 -15.86 -8.58 0.29
N SER A 109 -16.69 -8.33 1.30
CA SER A 109 -18.14 -8.58 1.23
C SER A 109 -18.83 -7.75 0.14
N TYR A 110 -19.68 -8.41 -0.64
CA TYR A 110 -20.55 -7.85 -1.70
C TYR A 110 -19.83 -7.22 -2.91
N LYS A 111 -18.98 -6.20 -2.68
CA LYS A 111 -18.26 -5.47 -3.73
C LYS A 111 -16.90 -5.02 -3.24
N GLU A 112 -15.89 -5.25 -4.07
CA GLU A 112 -14.50 -4.86 -3.78
C GLU A 112 -14.17 -3.40 -4.19
N THR A 113 -14.99 -2.78 -5.03
CA THR A 113 -14.77 -1.44 -5.61
C THR A 113 -16.03 -0.59 -5.66
N PHE A 114 -15.85 0.74 -5.72
CA PHE A 114 -16.95 1.72 -5.73
C PHE A 114 -16.74 2.78 -6.83
N PRO A 115 -17.55 2.77 -7.91
CA PRO A 115 -17.53 3.86 -8.89
C PRO A 115 -17.84 5.22 -8.26
N PRO A 116 -17.29 6.33 -8.79
CA PRO A 116 -16.38 6.44 -9.94
C PRO A 116 -14.88 6.39 -9.57
N ILE A 117 -14.52 5.72 -8.47
CA ILE A 117 -13.12 5.62 -8.01
C ILE A 117 -12.34 4.68 -8.94
N LYS A 118 -11.16 5.11 -9.38
CA LYS A 118 -10.21 4.27 -10.11
C LYS A 118 -9.38 3.44 -9.13
N TYR A 119 -9.02 2.22 -9.51
CA TYR A 119 -8.20 1.33 -8.69
C TYR A 119 -7.04 0.78 -9.52
N THR A 120 -5.82 0.91 -9.01
CA THR A 120 -4.61 0.32 -9.58
C THR A 120 -3.85 -0.41 -8.48
N ASN A 121 -3.65 -1.71 -8.64
CA ASN A 121 -2.74 -2.49 -7.81
C ASN A 121 -1.46 -2.74 -8.61
N ILE A 122 -0.32 -2.41 -8.02
CA ILE A 122 1.01 -2.66 -8.54
C ILE A 122 1.59 -3.83 -7.73
N LEU A 123 1.88 -4.93 -8.41
CA LEU A 123 2.31 -6.19 -7.82
C LEU A 123 3.77 -6.47 -8.20
N SER A 124 4.40 -7.32 -7.41
CA SER A 124 5.67 -7.93 -7.78
C SER A 124 5.59 -9.45 -7.75
N LYS A 125 6.16 -10.13 -8.74
CA LYS A 125 6.33 -11.59 -8.72
C LYS A 125 7.31 -12.06 -7.65
N PHE A 126 8.14 -11.16 -7.17
CA PHE A 126 9.15 -11.38 -6.13
C PHE A 126 8.69 -10.88 -4.76
N ASP A 127 7.43 -10.48 -4.60
CA ASP A 127 6.86 -10.13 -3.30
C ASP A 127 6.93 -11.32 -2.35
N GLU A 128 7.65 -11.22 -1.24
CA GLU A 128 7.89 -12.29 -0.27
C GLU A 128 6.91 -12.27 0.90
N LEU A 129 6.10 -11.22 1.06
CA LEU A 129 5.20 -11.02 2.20
C LEU A 129 3.72 -11.20 1.85
N VAL A 130 3.33 -10.97 0.60
CA VAL A 130 1.94 -11.13 0.13
C VAL A 130 1.86 -12.31 -0.81
N ARG A 131 1.55 -13.47 -0.24
CA ARG A 131 1.49 -14.76 -0.92
C ARG A 131 0.15 -15.47 -0.65
N PRO A 132 -0.50 -16.06 -1.67
CA PRO A 132 -0.12 -16.06 -3.09
C PRO A 132 -0.20 -14.66 -3.73
N LEU A 133 0.51 -14.46 -4.85
CA LEU A 133 0.65 -13.11 -5.46
C LEU A 133 -0.69 -12.47 -5.85
N ASN A 134 -1.67 -13.29 -6.25
CA ASN A 134 -3.02 -12.84 -6.56
C ASN A 134 -3.81 -12.34 -5.33
N SER A 135 -3.27 -12.49 -4.12
CA SER A 135 -3.81 -11.88 -2.90
C SER A 135 -3.85 -10.35 -3.01
N SER A 136 -2.91 -9.75 -3.76
CA SER A 136 -2.91 -8.32 -4.04
C SER A 136 -3.91 -7.87 -5.09
N GLU A 137 -4.48 -8.79 -5.86
CA GLU A 137 -5.39 -8.42 -6.94
C GLU A 137 -6.81 -8.15 -6.44
N ILE A 138 -7.53 -7.26 -7.11
CA ILE A 138 -8.98 -7.11 -6.96
C ILE A 138 -9.63 -7.67 -8.22
N ASN A 139 -10.61 -8.56 -8.05
CA ASN A 139 -11.32 -9.15 -9.18
C ASN A 139 -12.56 -8.31 -9.52
N ALA A 140 -12.35 -7.20 -10.24
CA ALA A 140 -13.42 -6.36 -10.75
C ALA A 140 -13.04 -5.70 -12.09
N GLN A 141 -14.04 -5.53 -12.96
CA GLN A 141 -13.86 -5.17 -14.38
C GLN A 141 -13.12 -3.84 -14.63
N CYS A 142 -13.09 -2.93 -13.65
CA CYS A 142 -12.47 -1.61 -13.77
C CYS A 142 -11.18 -1.45 -12.95
N VAL A 143 -10.59 -2.55 -12.45
CA VAL A 143 -9.31 -2.50 -11.73
C VAL A 143 -8.14 -2.79 -12.65
N LYS A 144 -7.03 -2.10 -12.43
CA LYS A 144 -5.75 -2.40 -13.06
C LYS A 144 -4.85 -3.14 -12.08
N ASN A 145 -4.77 -4.46 -12.18
CA ASN A 145 -3.74 -5.24 -11.50
C ASN A 145 -2.56 -5.38 -12.46
N ILE A 146 -1.38 -4.89 -12.06
CA ILE A 146 -0.20 -4.81 -12.94
C ILE A 146 1.00 -5.35 -12.18
N SER A 147 1.63 -6.40 -12.69
CA SER A 147 2.92 -6.83 -12.16
C SER A 147 4.07 -6.06 -12.80
N ILE A 148 5.02 -5.61 -11.99
CA ILE A 148 6.26 -4.98 -12.47
C ILE A 148 6.98 -5.89 -13.48
N GLN A 149 6.98 -7.20 -13.25
CA GLN A 149 7.66 -8.17 -14.09
C GLN A 149 6.89 -8.57 -15.34
N ASP A 150 5.64 -8.14 -15.50
CA ASP A 150 4.95 -8.24 -16.79
C ASP A 150 5.43 -7.17 -17.78
N ILE A 151 6.06 -6.10 -17.28
CA ILE A 151 6.63 -5.01 -18.08
C ILE A 151 8.15 -5.15 -18.15
N CYS A 152 8.82 -5.36 -17.02
CA CYS A 152 10.26 -5.51 -16.93
C CYS A 152 10.62 -6.88 -16.33
N ARG A 153 10.68 -7.91 -17.19
CA ARG A 153 10.79 -9.32 -16.76
C ARG A 153 11.96 -9.63 -15.82
N LEU A 154 13.10 -8.99 -16.03
CA LEU A 154 14.34 -9.22 -15.24
C LEU A 154 14.44 -8.33 -13.99
N ARG A 155 13.38 -7.62 -13.62
CA ARG A 155 13.37 -6.73 -12.46
C ARG A 155 13.19 -7.50 -11.15
N ILE A 156 14.18 -8.31 -10.80
CA ILE A 156 14.12 -9.27 -9.68
C ILE A 156 14.22 -8.63 -8.30
N PHE A 157 14.83 -7.44 -8.21
CA PHE A 157 15.02 -6.72 -6.94
C PHE A 157 13.82 -5.88 -6.52
N ALA A 158 12.74 -5.85 -7.31
CA ALA A 158 11.50 -5.19 -6.92
C ALA A 158 10.71 -6.13 -5.98
N GLU A 159 11.25 -6.49 -4.82
CA GLU A 159 10.54 -7.25 -3.78
C GLU A 159 9.45 -6.42 -3.08
N HIS A 160 8.76 -6.96 -2.07
CA HIS A 160 7.60 -6.32 -1.44
C HIS A 160 7.82 -4.86 -1.08
N LEU A 161 8.94 -4.54 -0.42
CA LEU A 161 9.31 -3.19 0.00
C LEU A 161 9.81 -2.35 -1.17
N ALA A 162 10.81 -2.83 -1.91
CA ALA A 162 11.42 -2.11 -3.03
C ALA A 162 10.38 -1.64 -4.04
N ALA A 163 9.44 -2.52 -4.42
CA ALA A 163 8.42 -2.25 -5.43
C ALA A 163 7.61 -0.97 -5.15
N GLY A 164 7.29 -0.69 -3.89
CA GLY A 164 6.50 0.47 -3.48
C GLY A 164 7.28 1.66 -2.95
N ILE A 165 8.52 1.47 -2.49
CA ILE A 165 9.29 2.51 -1.80
C ILE A 165 10.31 3.20 -2.69
N TYR A 166 11.02 2.46 -3.55
CA TYR A 166 12.13 3.06 -4.32
C TYR A 166 12.33 2.51 -5.73
N ASP A 167 11.52 1.54 -6.16
CA ASP A 167 11.62 0.98 -7.50
C ASP A 167 11.22 1.99 -8.58
N TYR A 168 12.08 2.16 -9.59
CA TYR A 168 11.82 3.07 -10.71
C TYR A 168 10.59 2.68 -11.55
N CYS A 169 10.37 1.39 -11.82
CA CYS A 169 9.20 0.96 -12.60
C CYS A 169 7.92 1.13 -11.79
N GLY A 170 7.93 0.83 -10.49
CA GLY A 170 6.85 1.17 -9.56
C GLY A 170 6.50 2.66 -9.56
N TYR A 171 7.50 3.53 -9.58
CA TYR A 171 7.33 4.97 -9.75
C TYR A 171 6.66 5.34 -11.09
N ILE A 172 7.14 4.80 -12.21
CA ILE A 172 6.55 5.07 -13.54
C ILE A 172 5.08 4.62 -13.60
N LEU A 173 4.77 3.44 -13.06
CA LEU A 173 3.40 2.93 -12.97
C LEU A 173 2.51 3.87 -12.16
N THR A 174 3.00 4.35 -11.02
CA THR A 174 2.27 5.31 -10.18
C THR A 174 2.04 6.64 -10.90
N MET A 175 3.06 7.19 -11.56
CA MET A 175 2.92 8.43 -12.30
C MET A 175 1.93 8.30 -13.46
N ASN A 176 1.92 7.17 -14.15
CA ASN A 176 0.93 6.90 -15.18
C ASN A 176 -0.49 6.82 -14.58
N ALA A 177 -0.64 6.15 -13.44
CA ALA A 177 -1.91 6.03 -12.73
C ALA A 177 -2.45 7.41 -12.28
N LEU A 178 -1.59 8.25 -11.71
CA LEU A 178 -1.92 9.62 -11.28
C LEU A 178 -2.34 10.51 -12.45
N ASN A 179 -1.65 10.39 -13.58
CA ASN A 179 -1.92 11.17 -14.79
C ASN A 179 -3.02 10.55 -15.67
N SER A 180 -3.69 9.48 -15.21
CA SER A 180 -4.71 8.74 -15.98
C SER A 180 -4.21 8.27 -17.36
N GLN A 181 -2.93 7.98 -17.48
CA GLN A 181 -2.32 7.47 -18.70
C GLN A 181 -2.58 5.96 -18.87
N SER A 182 -2.56 5.49 -20.12
CA SER A 182 -2.71 4.08 -20.42
C SER A 182 -1.48 3.28 -19.98
N PHE A 183 -1.71 2.11 -19.39
CA PHE A 183 -0.65 1.16 -19.05
C PHE A 183 -0.22 0.28 -20.23
N LYS A 184 -0.94 0.30 -21.36
CA LYS A 184 -0.65 -0.57 -22.52
C LYS A 184 0.66 -0.21 -23.25
N ASN A 185 1.12 1.03 -23.14
CA ASN A 185 2.28 1.54 -23.90
C ASN A 185 3.49 1.81 -23.00
N ILE A 186 3.57 1.16 -21.84
CA ILE A 186 4.74 1.31 -20.98
C ILE A 186 5.87 0.50 -21.61
N SER A 187 6.81 1.20 -22.23
CA SER A 187 8.03 0.59 -22.76
C SER A 187 8.80 -0.13 -21.64
N SER A 188 9.11 -1.40 -21.88
CA SER A 188 10.02 -2.20 -21.05
C SER A 188 11.32 -1.43 -20.84
N ASP A 189 11.90 -0.83 -21.89
CA ASP A 189 13.16 -0.07 -21.81
C ASP A 189 13.04 1.09 -20.82
N LYS A 190 11.91 1.80 -20.81
CA LYS A 190 11.68 2.87 -19.84
C LYS A 190 11.64 2.32 -18.43
N CYS A 191 10.83 1.29 -18.15
CA CYS A 191 10.71 0.71 -16.82
C CYS A 191 12.01 0.04 -16.33
N CYS A 192 12.79 -0.55 -17.23
CA CYS A 192 14.04 -1.23 -16.92
C CYS A 192 15.26 -0.30 -16.86
N SER A 193 15.19 0.91 -17.42
CA SER A 193 16.35 1.81 -17.58
C SER A 193 17.07 2.22 -16.30
N LYS A 194 16.37 2.22 -15.16
CA LYS A 194 16.91 2.66 -13.87
C LYS A 194 16.44 1.74 -12.76
N ILE A 195 17.27 1.56 -11.73
CA ILE A 195 16.87 0.80 -10.54
C ILE A 195 16.03 1.69 -9.61
N LEU A 196 16.50 2.90 -9.33
CA LEU A 196 15.91 3.77 -8.32
C LEU A 196 15.01 4.84 -8.91
N MET A 197 13.90 5.11 -8.24
CA MET A 197 13.04 6.25 -8.56
C MET A 197 13.77 7.59 -8.38
N PRO A 198 13.36 8.66 -9.08
CA PRO A 198 13.97 9.98 -8.91
C PRO A 198 13.94 10.45 -7.46
N GLY A 199 15.03 11.06 -7.00
CA GLY A 199 15.16 11.60 -5.64
C GLY A 199 15.67 10.60 -4.60
N ILE A 200 15.73 9.30 -4.92
CA ILE A 200 16.37 8.31 -4.06
C ILE A 200 17.87 8.25 -4.34
N ASN A 201 18.64 8.38 -3.26
CA ASN A 201 20.08 8.18 -3.29
C ASN A 201 20.47 7.19 -2.19
N LEU A 202 20.90 6.00 -2.60
CA LEU A 202 21.37 4.95 -1.69
C LEU A 202 22.67 5.34 -0.99
N THR A 203 23.45 6.32 -1.45
CA THR A 203 24.65 6.76 -0.71
C THR A 203 24.31 7.68 0.47
N LYS A 204 23.05 8.16 0.57
CA LYS A 204 22.59 8.91 1.74
C LYS A 204 22.18 7.95 2.84
N THR A 205 22.98 7.93 3.90
CA THR A 205 22.79 7.11 5.10
C THR A 205 21.43 7.26 5.74
N GLU A 206 20.73 8.39 5.62
CA GLU A 206 19.39 8.57 6.19
C GLU A 206 18.28 7.80 5.46
N PHE A 207 18.36 7.68 4.14
CA PHE A 207 17.38 6.88 3.39
C PHE A 207 17.65 5.41 3.63
N ILE A 208 18.92 5.02 3.52
CA ILE A 208 19.34 3.66 3.83
C ILE A 208 19.04 3.32 5.28
N SER A 209 19.27 4.18 6.27
CA SER A 209 19.01 3.84 7.68
C SER A 209 17.53 3.68 7.97
N LYS A 210 16.64 4.41 7.27
CA LYS A 210 15.18 4.25 7.41
C LYS A 210 14.67 3.02 6.67
N VAL A 211 15.18 2.75 5.48
CA VAL A 211 14.86 1.53 4.74
C VAL A 211 15.41 0.32 5.48
N ILE A 212 16.70 0.32 5.85
CA ILE A 212 17.33 -0.69 6.71
C ILE A 212 16.59 -0.81 8.01
N TYR A 213 16.19 0.26 8.72
CA TYR A 213 15.40 0.11 9.95
C TYR A 213 14.07 -0.60 9.66
N SER A 214 13.35 -0.20 8.61
CA SER A 214 12.10 -0.87 8.22
C SER A 214 12.34 -2.33 7.77
N SER A 215 13.42 -2.59 7.05
CA SER A 215 13.83 -3.89 6.54
C SER A 215 14.43 -4.77 7.61
N GLU A 216 15.13 -4.24 8.61
CA GLU A 216 15.70 -4.94 9.76
C GLU A 216 14.62 -5.23 10.78
N GLU A 217 13.61 -4.38 10.94
CA GLU A 217 12.44 -4.75 11.74
C GLU A 217 11.62 -5.83 11.01
N HIS A 218 11.46 -5.75 9.69
CA HIS A 218 10.85 -6.84 8.91
C HIS A 218 11.72 -8.12 8.92
N ALA A 219 13.04 -8.01 8.77
CA ALA A 219 13.99 -9.11 8.69
C ALA A 219 14.35 -9.67 10.05
N ARG A 220 14.34 -8.90 11.15
CA ARG A 220 14.44 -9.44 12.52
C ARG A 220 13.23 -10.29 12.81
N HIS A 221 12.03 -9.83 12.43
CA HIS A 221 10.88 -10.70 12.46
C HIS A 221 11.14 -11.94 11.58
N LEU A 222 11.54 -11.80 10.31
CA LEU A 222 11.79 -12.94 9.41
C LEU A 222 12.93 -13.91 9.81
N LEU A 223 14.05 -13.44 10.37
CA LEU A 223 15.20 -14.24 10.80
C LEU A 223 14.97 -14.88 12.17
N TYR A 224 14.26 -14.19 13.07
CA TYR A 224 13.74 -14.84 14.28
C TYR A 224 12.79 -15.99 13.92
N ILE A 225 12.03 -15.86 12.83
CA ILE A 225 11.14 -16.88 12.26
C ILE A 225 11.91 -18.06 11.64
N LEU A 226 13.12 -17.87 11.09
CA LEU A 226 13.87 -18.90 10.35
C LEU A 226 14.94 -19.64 11.17
N MET A 227 15.35 -19.10 12.32
CA MET A 227 16.43 -19.66 13.16
C MET A 227 15.93 -20.36 14.44
N LYS A 228 14.61 -20.49 14.63
CA LYS A 228 13.96 -21.26 15.70
C LYS A 228 12.90 -22.18 15.12
#